data_AF-A0A447N8S6-F1
#
_entry.id   AF-A0A447N8S6-F1
#
_cell.length_a   1.000
_cell.length_b   1.000
_cell.length_c   1.000
_cell.angle_alpha   90.00
_cell.angle_beta   90.00
_cell.angle_gamma   90.00
#
_symmetry.space_group_name_H-M   'P 1'
#
loop_
_entity.id
_entity.type
_entity.pdbx_description
1 polymer ?
#
loop_
_entity_poly.entity_id
_entity_poly.type
_entity_poly.pdbx_seq_one_letter_code
_entity_poly.pdbx_strand_id
1 'polypeptide(L)'
;MRTISRCYPSAPTRGIIYDRNGIPLVRNVTWYDIAVTPYKIADMDALLKQLTPIVDLSPDDIADFRRALKSSSRYRPVVLKNALTDVEIARFAVNQFHFNGVTINSYQDRQYPYGAELAHVLGYVSKINDNDLKALDKKGLAENYAADQ
;
A
#
# COMPACT_ATOMS: atom_id res chain seq x y z
N MET A 1 -11.11 -22.30 26.17
CA MET A 1 -10.68 -21.69 24.90
C MET A 1 -10.36 -20.23 25.16
N ARG A 2 -9.09 -19.79 25.05
CA ARG A 2 -8.73 -18.36 25.12
C ARG A 2 -8.68 -17.84 23.68
N THR A 3 -9.63 -17.01 23.30
CA THR A 3 -9.60 -16.30 22.01
C THR A 3 -8.53 -15.21 22.10
N ILE A 4 -7.50 -15.30 21.27
CA ILE A 4 -6.44 -14.28 21.21
C ILE A 4 -6.99 -13.12 20.38
N SER A 5 -7.25 -11.98 21.00
CA SER A 5 -7.67 -10.77 20.30
C SER A 5 -6.43 -10.05 19.75
N ARG A 6 -6.38 -9.83 18.44
CA ARG A 6 -5.30 -9.09 17.77
C ARG A 6 -5.79 -7.68 17.46
N CYS A 7 -5.23 -6.67 18.13
CA CYS A 7 -5.50 -5.27 17.81
C CYS A 7 -4.67 -4.86 16.58
N TYR A 8 -5.26 -4.10 15.67
CA TYR A 8 -4.57 -3.52 14.51
C TYR A 8 -4.65 -2.00 14.60
N PRO A 9 -3.53 -1.26 14.57
CA PRO A 9 -3.55 0.19 14.62
C PRO A 9 -4.17 0.74 13.32
N SER A 10 -5.07 1.71 13.44
CA SER A 10 -5.63 2.45 12.31
C SER A 10 -5.09 3.88 12.31
N ALA A 11 -4.40 4.28 11.24
CA ALA A 11 -3.94 5.66 11.08
C ALA A 11 -5.13 6.63 10.91
N PRO A 12 -5.11 7.82 11.55
CA PRO A 12 -6.09 8.85 11.25
C PRO A 12 -5.86 9.44 9.85
N THR A 13 -6.94 9.87 9.18
CA THR A 13 -6.83 10.61 7.93
C THR A 13 -6.18 11.97 8.20
N ARG A 14 -5.19 12.34 7.38
CA ARG A 14 -4.47 13.62 7.53
C ARG A 14 -5.32 14.81 7.05
N GLY A 15 -5.18 15.99 7.68
CA GLY A 15 -5.92 17.20 7.29
C GLY A 15 -5.53 17.75 5.90
N ILE A 16 -6.48 18.40 5.20
CA ILE A 16 -6.25 19.12 3.94
C ILE A 16 -5.61 20.49 4.27
N ILE A 17 -4.62 20.92 3.47
CA ILE A 17 -3.98 22.24 3.63
C ILE A 17 -4.54 23.20 2.58
N TYR A 18 -4.94 24.40 3.01
CA TYR A 18 -5.54 25.43 2.17
C TYR A 18 -4.69 26.71 2.17
N ASP A 19 -4.74 27.46 1.07
CA ASP A 19 -4.28 28.86 1.00
C ASP A 19 -5.29 29.80 1.72
N ARG A 20 -4.89 31.06 1.96
CA ARG A 20 -5.74 32.16 2.47
C ARG A 20 -7.06 32.34 1.71
N ASN A 21 -7.11 31.93 0.44
CA ASN A 21 -8.30 32.01 -0.41
C ASN A 21 -9.15 30.72 -0.41
N GLY A 22 -8.82 29.73 0.43
CA GLY A 22 -9.55 28.46 0.51
C GLY A 22 -9.22 27.45 -0.60
N ILE A 23 -8.15 27.68 -1.36
CA ILE A 23 -7.71 26.77 -2.43
C ILE A 23 -6.90 25.62 -1.81
N PRO A 24 -7.25 24.34 -2.08
CA PRO A 24 -6.52 23.20 -1.51
C PRO A 24 -5.12 23.09 -2.12
N LEU A 25 -4.10 23.28 -1.30
CA LEU A 25 -2.68 23.15 -1.66
C LEU A 25 -2.19 21.70 -1.52
N VAL A 26 -2.77 20.93 -0.60
CA VAL A 26 -2.42 19.52 -0.36
C VAL A 26 -3.68 18.71 -0.15
N ARG A 27 -3.87 17.65 -0.95
CA ARG A 27 -5.02 16.74 -0.86
C ARG A 27 -4.58 15.31 -0.58
N ASN A 28 -5.47 14.51 0.01
CA ASN A 28 -5.27 13.06 0.16
C ASN A 28 -5.89 12.35 -1.04
N VAL A 29 -5.14 11.44 -1.65
CA VAL A 29 -5.63 10.53 -2.68
C VAL A 29 -5.56 9.12 -2.14
N THR A 30 -6.65 8.37 -2.30
CA THR A 30 -6.65 6.95 -1.94
C THR A 30 -6.18 6.16 -3.15
N TRP A 31 -5.17 5.34 -2.95
CA TRP A 31 -4.67 4.38 -3.92
C TRP A 31 -4.93 2.96 -3.43
N TYR A 32 -4.95 2.04 -4.38
CA TYR A 32 -5.17 0.63 -4.11
C TYR A 32 -4.03 -0.20 -4.68
N ASP A 33 -3.55 -1.15 -3.90
CA ASP A 33 -2.63 -2.19 -4.35
C ASP A 33 -3.25 -3.57 -4.19
N ILE A 34 -2.76 -4.54 -4.94
CA ILE A 34 -3.05 -5.95 -4.73
C ILE A 34 -1.81 -6.61 -4.14
N ALA A 35 -1.99 -7.32 -3.04
CA ALA A 35 -0.92 -8.01 -2.32
C ALA A 35 -1.23 -9.49 -2.16
N VAL A 36 -0.16 -10.29 -2.10
CA VAL A 36 -0.22 -11.75 -1.95
C VAL A 36 0.47 -12.14 -0.65
N THR A 37 -0.18 -12.98 0.16
CA THR A 37 0.39 -13.59 1.36
C THR A 37 0.94 -14.98 1.01
N PRO A 38 2.26 -15.16 0.86
CA PRO A 38 2.83 -16.37 0.25
C PRO A 38 2.48 -17.67 0.97
N TYR A 39 2.41 -17.66 2.30
CA TYR A 39 2.09 -18.83 3.12
C TYR A 39 0.71 -19.45 2.81
N LYS A 40 -0.23 -18.68 2.24
CA LYS A 40 -1.57 -19.15 1.86
C LYS A 40 -1.64 -19.69 0.43
N ILE A 41 -0.56 -19.60 -0.33
CA ILE A 41 -0.53 -19.94 -1.76
C ILE A 41 0.18 -21.28 -1.95
N ALA A 42 -0.52 -22.22 -2.57
CA ALA A 42 0.04 -23.54 -2.89
C ALA A 42 0.92 -23.51 -4.14
N ASP A 43 0.44 -22.85 -5.20
CA ASP A 43 1.14 -22.71 -6.48
C ASP A 43 1.14 -21.23 -6.90
N MET A 44 2.31 -20.59 -6.79
CA MET A 44 2.47 -19.17 -7.11
C MET A 44 2.41 -18.92 -8.62
N ASP A 45 2.94 -19.84 -9.43
CA ASP A 45 2.94 -19.66 -10.89
C ASP A 45 1.52 -19.78 -11.46
N ALA A 46 0.74 -20.74 -10.94
CA ALA A 46 -0.68 -20.86 -11.29
C ALA A 46 -1.48 -19.62 -10.84
N LEU A 47 -1.24 -19.11 -9.62
CA LEU A 47 -1.89 -17.90 -9.12
C LEU A 47 -1.62 -16.70 -10.03
N LEU A 48 -0.34 -16.46 -10.36
CA LEU A 48 0.04 -15.33 -11.22
C LEU A 48 -0.64 -15.43 -12.59
N LYS A 49 -0.64 -16.62 -13.21
CA LYS A 49 -1.33 -16.85 -14.48
C LYS A 49 -2.82 -16.55 -14.42
N GLN A 50 -3.49 -16.88 -13.31
CA GLN A 50 -4.92 -16.61 -13.12
C GLN A 50 -5.20 -15.14 -12.84
N LEU A 51 -4.33 -14.44 -12.12
CA LEU A 51 -4.48 -13.01 -11.81
C LEU A 51 -4.14 -12.09 -12.98
N THR A 52 -3.19 -12.47 -13.85
CA THR A 52 -2.78 -11.66 -15.00
C THR A 52 -3.94 -11.09 -15.81
N PRO A 53 -4.96 -11.86 -16.25
CA PRO A 53 -6.09 -11.31 -17.01
C PRO A 53 -7.11 -10.52 -16.17
N ILE A 54 -7.05 -10.60 -14.83
CA ILE A 54 -8.02 -9.95 -13.93
C ILE A 54 -7.55 -8.54 -13.58
N VAL A 55 -6.26 -8.39 -13.32
CA VAL A 55 -5.65 -7.11 -12.89
C VAL A 55 -4.56 -6.63 -13.85
N ASP A 56 -4.59 -7.09 -15.09
CA ASP A 56 -3.71 -6.70 -16.20
C ASP A 56 -2.23 -6.62 -15.77
N LEU A 57 -1.69 -7.74 -15.28
CA LEU A 57 -0.30 -7.80 -14.82
C LEU A 57 0.67 -7.73 -16.00
N SER A 58 1.61 -6.78 -15.93
CA SER A 58 2.72 -6.72 -16.87
C SER A 58 3.82 -7.74 -16.51
N PRO A 59 4.71 -8.08 -17.45
CA PRO A 59 5.89 -8.88 -17.14
C PRO A 59 6.79 -8.25 -16.06
N ASP A 60 6.85 -6.91 -16.02
CA ASP A 60 7.65 -6.16 -15.04
C ASP A 60 7.05 -6.27 -13.64
N ASP A 61 5.73 -6.15 -13.50
CA ASP A 61 5.03 -6.36 -12.22
C ASP A 61 5.39 -7.73 -11.62
N ILE A 62 5.36 -8.77 -12.46
CA ILE A 62 5.68 -10.14 -12.05
C ILE A 62 7.17 -10.27 -11.68
N ALA A 63 8.06 -9.66 -12.45
CA ALA A 63 9.50 -9.71 -12.19
C ALA A 63 9.86 -9.03 -10.86
N ASP A 64 9.30 -7.86 -10.59
CA ASP A 64 9.52 -7.10 -9.37
C ASP A 64 8.88 -7.78 -8.16
N PHE A 65 7.66 -8.31 -8.31
CA PHE A 65 7.04 -9.13 -7.28
C PHE A 65 7.91 -10.34 -6.91
N ARG A 66 8.44 -11.08 -7.90
CA ARG A 66 9.34 -12.23 -7.64
C ARG A 66 10.61 -11.81 -6.91
N ARG A 67 11.14 -10.61 -7.19
CA ARG A 67 12.31 -10.08 -6.50
C ARG A 67 11.99 -9.76 -5.03
N ALA A 68 10.87 -9.07 -4.79
CA ALA A 68 10.39 -8.75 -3.45
C ALA A 68 10.04 -10.00 -2.63
N LEU A 69 9.50 -11.04 -3.28
CA LEU A 69 9.15 -12.31 -2.64
C LEU A 69 10.37 -13.02 -2.04
N LYS A 70 11.54 -12.92 -2.70
CA LYS A 70 12.78 -13.57 -2.23
C LYS A 70 13.32 -12.97 -0.92
N SER A 71 13.12 -11.68 -0.70
CA SER A 71 13.58 -10.97 0.50
C SER A 71 12.52 -10.86 1.60
N SER A 72 11.26 -11.21 1.31
CA SER A 72 10.15 -11.11 2.26
C SER A 72 9.92 -12.39 3.07
N SER A 73 9.38 -12.22 4.27
CA SER A 73 8.87 -13.33 5.08
C SER A 73 7.62 -13.93 4.44
N ARG A 74 7.51 -15.27 4.44
CA ARG A 74 6.33 -15.99 3.89
C ARG A 74 4.99 -15.60 4.51
N TYR A 75 4.99 -15.00 5.70
CA TYR A 75 3.77 -14.58 6.41
C TYR A 75 3.40 -13.12 6.17
N ARG A 76 4.29 -12.33 5.55
CA ARG A 76 4.03 -10.93 5.27
C ARG A 76 3.39 -10.80 3.89
N PRO A 77 2.31 -10.02 3.74
CA PRO A 77 1.80 -9.67 2.41
C PRO A 77 2.90 -8.98 1.59
N VAL A 78 3.03 -9.37 0.33
CA VAL A 78 3.95 -8.78 -0.65
C VAL A 78 3.12 -8.16 -1.75
N VAL A 79 3.34 -6.87 -2.04
CA VAL A 79 2.62 -6.15 -3.09
C VAL A 79 2.98 -6.72 -4.45
N LEU A 80 1.96 -7.11 -5.22
CA LEU A 80 2.06 -7.65 -6.57
C LEU A 80 1.92 -6.55 -7.63
N LYS A 81 0.97 -5.62 -7.45
CA LYS A 81 0.79 -4.46 -8.33
C LYS A 81 0.27 -3.27 -7.53
N ASN A 82 0.84 -2.10 -7.78
CA ASN A 82 0.42 -0.83 -7.19
C ASN A 82 -0.59 -0.12 -8.09
N ALA A 83 -1.28 0.87 -7.54
CA ALA A 83 -2.13 1.81 -8.29
C ALA A 83 -3.15 1.11 -9.21
N LEU A 84 -3.92 0.17 -8.65
CA LEU A 84 -5.02 -0.47 -9.36
C LEU A 84 -6.06 0.56 -9.79
N THR A 85 -6.55 0.40 -11.01
CA THR A 85 -7.71 1.12 -11.53
C THR A 85 -9.01 0.56 -10.95
N ASP A 86 -10.05 1.38 -10.94
CA ASP A 86 -11.38 0.96 -10.47
C ASP A 86 -11.90 -0.28 -11.22
N VAL A 87 -11.56 -0.42 -12.50
CA VAL A 87 -11.93 -1.57 -13.33
C VAL A 87 -11.21 -2.84 -12.88
N GLU A 88 -9.92 -2.77 -12.55
CA GLU A 88 -9.15 -3.90 -12.01
C GLU A 88 -9.65 -4.28 -10.61
N ILE A 89 -9.93 -3.30 -9.76
CA ILE A 89 -10.51 -3.51 -8.43
C ILE A 89 -11.85 -4.24 -8.55
N ALA A 90 -12.75 -3.77 -9.42
CA ALA A 90 -14.05 -4.39 -9.63
C ALA A 90 -13.94 -5.82 -10.17
N ARG A 91 -13.07 -6.04 -11.18
CA ARG A 91 -12.80 -7.39 -11.74
C ARG A 91 -12.26 -8.35 -10.69
N PHE A 92 -11.37 -7.88 -9.81
CA PHE A 92 -10.86 -8.71 -8.73
C PHE A 92 -11.92 -8.95 -7.65
N ALA A 93 -12.66 -7.93 -7.22
CA ALA A 93 -13.65 -8.02 -6.14
C ALA A 93 -14.72 -9.10 -6.41
N VAL A 94 -15.20 -9.21 -7.65
CA VAL A 94 -16.19 -10.24 -8.02
C VAL A 94 -15.61 -11.66 -8.03
N ASN A 95 -14.29 -11.80 -8.19
CA ASN A 95 -13.59 -13.09 -8.23
C ASN A 95 -12.83 -13.40 -6.92
N GLN A 96 -12.81 -12.48 -5.96
CA GLN A 96 -11.93 -12.53 -4.78
C GLN A 96 -12.03 -13.83 -3.98
N PHE A 97 -13.22 -14.44 -3.95
CA PHE A 97 -13.45 -15.69 -3.23
C PHE A 97 -12.65 -16.88 -3.76
N HIS A 98 -12.20 -16.84 -5.02
CA HIS A 98 -11.32 -17.85 -5.60
C HIS A 98 -9.84 -17.67 -5.20
N PHE A 99 -9.47 -16.48 -4.72
CA PHE A 99 -8.08 -16.08 -4.49
C PHE A 99 -7.76 -15.99 -2.99
N ASN A 100 -7.74 -17.13 -2.31
CA ASN A 100 -7.31 -17.18 -0.92
C ASN A 100 -5.85 -16.70 -0.79
N GLY A 101 -5.62 -15.74 0.11
CA GLY A 101 -4.30 -15.16 0.33
C GLY A 101 -3.96 -13.97 -0.56
N VAL A 102 -4.89 -13.51 -1.39
CA VAL A 102 -4.77 -12.28 -2.17
C VAL A 102 -5.72 -11.23 -1.61
N THR A 103 -5.23 -10.02 -1.41
CA THR A 103 -5.99 -8.93 -0.79
C THR A 103 -5.74 -7.62 -1.53
N ILE A 104 -6.77 -6.78 -1.63
CA ILE A 104 -6.61 -5.38 -2.01
C ILE A 104 -6.38 -4.57 -0.74
N ASN A 105 -5.31 -3.79 -0.70
CA ASN A 105 -5.09 -2.81 0.37
C ASN A 105 -5.31 -1.41 -0.17
N SER A 106 -5.84 -0.54 0.67
CA SER A 106 -5.94 0.89 0.40
C SER A 106 -4.89 1.65 1.20
N TYR A 107 -4.18 2.57 0.56
CA TYR A 107 -3.31 3.52 1.23
C TYR A 107 -3.61 4.94 0.78
N GLN A 108 -3.36 5.91 1.67
CA GLN A 108 -3.53 7.32 1.35
C GLN A 108 -2.18 7.93 0.97
N ASP A 109 -2.12 8.58 -0.17
CA ASP A 109 -0.96 9.35 -0.62
C ASP A 109 -1.28 10.85 -0.63
N ARG A 110 -0.26 11.67 -0.43
CA ARG A 110 -0.39 13.13 -0.48
C ARG A 110 -0.14 13.61 -1.90
N GLN A 111 -1.10 14.32 -2.47
CA GLN A 111 -0.93 15.00 -3.73
C GLN A 111 -0.76 16.51 -3.53
N TYR A 112 0.27 17.05 -4.18
CA TYR A 112 0.67 18.45 -4.16
C TYR A 112 0.46 19.05 -5.56
N PRO A 113 -0.72 19.61 -5.87
CA PRO A 113 -1.05 20.07 -7.23
C PRO A 113 -0.11 21.17 -7.75
N TYR A 114 0.46 21.98 -6.85
CA TYR A 114 1.36 23.09 -7.16
C TYR A 114 2.86 22.71 -7.06
N GLY A 115 3.16 21.44 -6.75
CA GLY A 115 4.50 20.86 -6.82
C GLY A 115 5.63 21.71 -6.21
N ALA A 116 6.66 21.96 -7.02
CA ALA A 116 7.92 22.58 -6.60
C ALA A 116 7.77 24.03 -6.08
N GLU A 117 6.74 24.76 -6.51
CA GLU A 117 6.53 26.17 -6.16
C GLU A 117 6.31 26.36 -4.66
N LEU A 118 5.75 25.34 -3.99
CA LEU A 118 5.44 25.36 -2.56
C LEU A 118 6.22 24.32 -1.75
N ALA A 119 7.08 23.53 -2.39
CA ALA A 119 7.76 22.39 -1.76
C ALA A 119 8.66 22.78 -0.57
N HIS A 120 9.32 23.94 -0.65
CA HIS A 120 10.20 24.43 0.43
C HIS A 120 9.44 24.91 1.68
N VAL A 121 8.18 25.37 1.51
CA VAL A 121 7.35 25.91 2.60
C VAL A 121 6.44 24.83 3.18
N LEU A 122 5.90 23.95 2.34
CA LEU A 122 5.00 22.87 2.77
C LEU A 122 5.72 21.58 3.16
N GLY A 123 6.92 21.35 2.62
CA GLY A 123 7.60 20.06 2.67
C GLY A 123 6.93 19.00 1.78
N TYR A 124 7.57 17.84 1.66
CA TYR A 124 7.01 16.65 1.00
C TYR A 124 6.92 15.50 2.01
N VAL A 125 5.89 14.67 1.86
CA VAL A 125 5.76 13.41 2.58
C VAL A 125 5.89 12.29 1.56
N SER A 126 6.77 11.32 1.82
CA SER A 126 6.98 10.14 0.98
C SER A 126 6.79 8.89 1.83
N LYS A 127 6.68 7.73 1.16
CA LYS A 127 6.59 6.43 1.83
C LYS A 127 7.77 6.27 2.80
N ILE A 128 7.49 5.86 4.03
CA ILE A 128 8.51 5.64 5.06
C ILE A 128 9.49 4.58 4.54
N ASN A 129 10.77 4.94 4.43
CA ASN A 129 11.82 4.00 4.11
C ASN A 129 12.54 3.50 5.39
N ASP A 130 13.45 2.54 5.25
CA ASP A 130 14.18 1.96 6.38
C ASP A 130 15.00 2.97 7.19
N ASN A 131 15.45 4.07 6.58
CA ASN A 131 16.19 5.14 7.27
C ASN A 131 15.26 6.04 8.07
N ASP A 132 14.08 6.35 7.52
CA ASP A 132 13.03 7.10 8.22
C ASP A 132 12.56 6.31 9.44
N LEU A 133 12.40 4.99 9.29
CA LEU A 133 12.01 4.10 10.38
C LEU A 133 13.01 4.14 11.53
N LYS A 134 14.30 4.00 11.24
CA LYS A 134 15.38 4.10 12.25
C LYS A 134 15.40 5.46 12.93
N ALA A 135 15.13 6.54 12.19
CA ALA A 135 15.08 7.89 12.73
C ALA A 135 13.86 8.09 13.65
N LEU A 136 12.70 7.52 13.30
CA LEU A 136 11.48 7.54 14.11
C LEU A 136 11.62 6.69 15.38
N ASP A 137 12.25 5.52 15.28
CA ASP A 137 12.52 4.63 16.40
C ASP A 137 13.47 5.29 17.41
N LYS A 138 14.54 5.94 16.93
CA LYS A 138 15.45 6.74 17.76
C LYS A 138 14.74 7.90 18.49
N LYS A 139 13.64 8.41 17.91
CA LYS A 139 12.81 9.47 18.50
C LYS A 139 11.68 8.94 19.39
N GLY A 140 11.51 7.62 19.51
CA GLY A 140 10.42 6.99 20.26
C GLY A 140 9.04 7.20 19.62
N LEU A 141 8.98 7.58 18.34
CA LEU A 141 7.73 7.89 17.64
C LEU A 141 7.25 6.78 16.71
N ALA A 142 8.00 5.68 16.59
CA ALA A 142 7.71 4.60 15.64
C ALA A 142 6.29 4.02 15.78
N GLU A 143 5.76 3.94 17.00
CA GLU A 143 4.40 3.42 17.25
C GLU A 143 3.31 4.29 16.60
N ASN A 144 3.49 5.61 16.55
CA ASN A 144 2.54 6.55 15.95
C ASN A 144 2.44 6.41 14.43
N TYR A 145 3.45 5.81 13.81
CA TYR A 145 3.56 5.61 12.36
C TYR A 145 3.51 4.12 11.97
N ALA A 146 3.20 3.23 12.93
CA ALA A 146 3.16 1.78 12.69
C ALA A 146 2.13 1.36 11.63
N ALA A 147 1.12 2.20 11.37
CA ALA A 147 0.11 1.98 10.33
C ALA A 147 0.49 2.58 8.95
N ASP A 148 1.54 3.41 8.89
CA ASP A 148 2.10 3.97 7.64
C ASP A 148 3.28 3.12 7.10
N GLN A 149 3.64 2.02 7.78
CA GLN A 149 4.73 1.09 7.44
C GLN A 149 4.35 0.04 6.41
#